data_AF-A0AAF0PPX9-F1
#
_entry.id   AF-A0AAF0PPX9-F1
#
_cell.length_a   1.000
_cell.length_b   1.000
_cell.length_c   1.000
_cell.angle_alpha   90.00
_cell.angle_beta   90.00
_cell.angle_gamma   90.00
#
_symmetry.space_group_name_H-M   'P 1'
#
loop_
_entity.id
_entity.type
_entity.pdbx_description
1 polymer ?
#
loop_
_entity_poly.entity_id
_entity_poly.type
_entity_poly.pdbx_seq_one_letter_code
_entity_poly.pdbx_strand_id
1 'polypeptide(L)'
;MVPLGYITDSEVADESVAEKVYFQGLSKNGVLMITLNYSASIDTFASYAEYVVHLLDKTIASSFNGREIGNEKLIGILDLQNITYSNVDVRGMITGFQFLQAYYPERLATCYLLHMPQFFVTIWRFVCRFLDKATQQKMRIVMSEEQKQEFIREVGEDVVPEEYGGRAKLVLLQDVVVNY
;
A
#
# COMPACT_ATOMS: atom_id res chain seq x y z
N MET A 1 23.85 -0.45 1.66
CA MET A 1 24.12 0.15 0.34
C MET A 1 23.62 -0.87 -0.67
N VAL A 2 22.55 -0.55 -1.41
CA VAL A 2 21.89 -1.50 -2.33
C VAL A 2 22.74 -1.59 -3.61
N PRO A 3 23.36 -2.74 -3.93
CA PRO A 3 24.36 -2.83 -5.00
C PRO A 3 23.82 -2.60 -6.42
N LEU A 4 22.51 -2.81 -6.62
CA LEU A 4 21.86 -2.82 -7.94
C LEU A 4 20.93 -1.61 -8.19
N GLY A 5 20.76 -0.73 -7.20
CA GLY A 5 19.80 0.37 -7.29
C GLY A 5 18.32 -0.03 -7.11
N TYR A 6 18.03 -1.32 -6.95
CA TYR A 6 16.75 -1.88 -6.55
C TYR A 6 17.01 -3.17 -5.74
N ILE A 7 16.01 -3.64 -4.99
CA ILE A 7 16.07 -4.86 -4.17
C ILE A 7 15.43 -6.00 -4.96
N THR A 8 15.95 -7.22 -4.81
CA THR A 8 15.47 -8.40 -5.55
C THR A 8 14.43 -9.21 -4.75
N ASP A 9 13.52 -9.92 -5.43
CA ASP A 9 12.54 -10.79 -4.77
C ASP A 9 13.20 -11.81 -3.81
N SER A 10 14.41 -12.28 -4.12
CA SER A 10 15.18 -13.20 -3.27
C SER A 10 15.73 -12.58 -1.98
N GLU A 11 15.96 -11.26 -1.96
CA GLU A 11 16.45 -10.55 -0.77
C GLU A 11 15.33 -10.28 0.24
N VAL A 12 14.07 -10.36 -0.20
CA VAL A 12 12.88 -10.09 0.60
C VAL A 12 11.99 -11.32 0.79
N ALA A 13 12.54 -12.52 0.54
CA ALA A 13 11.84 -13.81 0.54
C ALA A 13 11.45 -14.30 1.95
N ASP A 14 10.77 -13.46 2.73
CA ASP A 14 9.99 -13.89 3.88
C ASP A 14 8.58 -14.25 3.37
N GLU A 15 8.33 -15.56 3.23
CA GLU A 15 7.07 -16.14 2.75
C GLU A 15 5.85 -15.61 3.53
N SER A 16 6.04 -15.14 4.78
CA SER A 16 4.95 -14.60 5.61
C SER A 16 4.40 -13.25 5.14
N VAL A 17 5.12 -12.55 4.26
CA VAL A 17 4.75 -11.23 3.72
C VAL A 17 4.22 -11.34 2.28
N ALA A 18 4.61 -12.38 1.56
CA ALA A 18 4.38 -12.57 0.14
C ALA A 18 2.88 -12.73 -0.24
N GLU A 19 2.05 -13.20 0.69
CA GLU A 19 0.60 -13.38 0.49
C GLU A 19 -0.26 -12.15 0.91
N LYS A 20 0.38 -11.05 1.29
CA LYS A 20 -0.31 -9.89 1.90
C LYS A 20 -0.41 -8.69 0.98
N VAL A 21 0.21 -8.74 -0.19
CA VAL A 21 0.27 -7.59 -1.10
C VAL A 21 -0.17 -7.94 -2.51
N TYR A 22 -1.14 -7.17 -2.97
CA TYR A 22 -1.79 -7.36 -4.25
C TYR A 22 -1.61 -6.12 -5.12
N PHE A 23 -1.35 -6.34 -6.40
CA PHE A 23 -1.21 -5.31 -7.43
C PHE A 23 -2.43 -5.32 -8.33
N GLN A 24 -3.01 -4.14 -8.61
CA GLN A 24 -4.26 -4.06 -9.40
C GLN A 24 -4.18 -3.16 -10.62
N GLY A 25 -2.97 -2.91 -11.10
CA GLY A 25 -2.76 -2.14 -12.32
C GLY A 25 -3.06 -0.65 -12.15
N LEU A 26 -3.46 -0.01 -13.24
CA LEU A 26 -3.65 1.43 -13.34
C LEU A 26 -5.10 1.84 -13.10
N SER A 27 -5.32 2.76 -12.16
CA SER A 27 -6.60 3.47 -11.97
C SER A 27 -7.03 4.20 -13.24
N LYS A 28 -8.28 4.66 -13.28
CA LYS A 28 -8.80 5.50 -14.39
C LYS A 28 -7.92 6.71 -14.71
N ASN A 29 -7.16 7.20 -13.73
CA ASN A 29 -6.27 8.36 -13.87
C ASN A 29 -4.80 7.97 -14.10
N GLY A 30 -4.49 6.69 -14.37
CA GLY A 30 -3.13 6.21 -14.53
C GLY A 30 -2.35 6.14 -13.22
N VAL A 31 -3.05 5.95 -12.09
CA VAL A 31 -2.45 5.88 -10.75
C VAL A 31 -2.41 4.42 -10.32
N LEU A 32 -1.25 3.95 -9.85
CA LEU A 32 -1.03 2.55 -9.49
C LEU A 32 -1.80 2.17 -8.24
N MET A 33 -2.42 0.99 -8.21
CA MET A 33 -3.15 0.52 -7.04
C MET A 33 -2.46 -0.67 -6.36
N ILE A 34 -2.16 -0.51 -5.07
CA ILE A 34 -1.61 -1.57 -4.22
C ILE A 34 -2.57 -1.82 -3.07
N THR A 35 -2.89 -3.09 -2.82
CA THR A 35 -3.63 -3.52 -1.64
C THR A 35 -2.70 -4.22 -0.66
N LEU A 36 -2.67 -3.72 0.58
CA LEU A 36 -1.91 -4.26 1.70
C LEU A 36 -2.89 -4.82 2.73
N ASN A 37 -2.91 -6.15 2.89
CA ASN A 37 -3.59 -6.80 4.00
C ASN A 37 -2.70 -6.72 5.24
N TYR A 38 -2.96 -5.73 6.09
CA TYR A 38 -2.06 -5.42 7.19
C TYR A 38 -2.22 -6.44 8.31
N SER A 39 -1.18 -7.24 8.56
CA SER A 39 -1.08 -8.10 9.73
C SER A 39 0.39 -8.20 10.18
N ALA A 40 0.64 -8.01 11.48
CA ALA A 40 2.00 -8.00 12.01
C ALA A 40 2.65 -9.38 11.91
N SER A 41 3.58 -9.51 10.97
CA SER A 41 4.58 -10.58 10.97
C SER A 41 5.83 -10.11 10.22
N ILE A 42 6.37 -8.94 10.56
CA ILE A 42 7.65 -8.51 9.99
C ILE A 42 8.62 -8.31 11.15
N ASP A 43 9.48 -9.31 11.33
CA ASP A 43 10.27 -9.50 12.54
C ASP A 43 11.45 -8.51 12.69
N THR A 44 11.80 -7.76 11.63
CA THR A 44 12.90 -6.77 11.70
C THR A 44 12.64 -5.50 10.88
N PHE A 45 12.98 -4.35 11.48
CA PHE A 45 12.82 -3.00 10.91
C PHE A 45 13.55 -2.79 9.58
N ALA A 46 14.75 -3.37 9.42
CA ALA A 46 15.54 -3.26 8.19
C ALA A 46 14.86 -4.01 7.02
N SER A 47 14.43 -5.25 7.27
CA SER A 47 13.71 -6.06 6.30
C SER A 47 12.37 -5.45 5.92
N TYR A 48 11.69 -4.76 6.85
CA TYR A 48 10.45 -4.02 6.55
C TYR A 48 10.69 -2.83 5.61
N ALA A 49 11.76 -2.07 5.84
CA ALA A 49 12.12 -0.94 5.00
C ALA A 49 12.49 -1.37 3.58
N GLU A 50 13.33 -2.40 3.48
CA GLU A 50 13.74 -3.03 2.24
C GLU A 50 12.52 -3.62 1.50
N TYR A 51 11.60 -4.24 2.23
CA TYR A 51 10.33 -4.72 1.69
C TYR A 51 9.46 -3.60 1.12
N VAL A 52 9.26 -2.50 1.87
CA VAL A 52 8.43 -1.37 1.39
C VAL A 52 9.05 -0.71 0.16
N VAL A 53 10.38 -0.54 0.13
CA VAL A 53 11.08 0.00 -1.05
C VAL A 53 10.93 -0.94 -2.24
N HIS A 54 11.19 -2.23 -2.04
CA HIS A 54 11.01 -3.26 -3.06
C HIS A 54 9.59 -3.27 -3.65
N LEU A 55 8.59 -3.20 -2.77
CA LEU A 55 7.19 -3.15 -3.13
C LEU A 55 6.87 -1.97 -4.06
N LEU A 56 7.36 -0.79 -3.68
CA LEU A 56 7.12 0.45 -4.41
C LEU A 56 7.85 0.43 -5.76
N ASP A 57 9.11 0.00 -5.79
CA ASP A 57 9.90 -0.12 -7.02
C ASP A 57 9.28 -1.13 -7.98
N LYS A 58 8.88 -2.32 -7.49
CA LYS A 58 8.23 -3.35 -8.32
C LYS A 58 6.88 -2.91 -8.84
N THR A 59 6.09 -2.18 -8.04
CA THR A 59 4.80 -1.60 -8.47
C THR A 59 5.00 -0.52 -9.53
N ILE A 60 5.97 0.39 -9.34
CA ILE A 60 6.28 1.41 -10.35
C ILE A 60 6.76 0.72 -11.62
N ALA A 61 7.62 -0.29 -11.51
CA ALA A 61 8.15 -1.04 -12.63
C ALA A 61 7.07 -1.79 -13.43
N SER A 62 6.10 -2.43 -12.74
CA SER A 62 4.99 -3.15 -13.38
C SER A 62 3.97 -2.23 -14.07
N SER A 63 3.99 -0.94 -13.74
CA SER A 63 3.15 0.08 -14.40
C SER A 63 3.60 0.43 -15.81
N PHE A 64 4.84 0.09 -16.18
CA PHE A 64 5.45 0.62 -17.39
C PHE A 64 5.02 -0.13 -18.64
N ASN A 65 4.12 0.51 -19.41
CA ASN A 65 3.82 0.17 -20.79
C ASN A 65 4.28 1.30 -21.75
N GLY A 66 5.52 1.80 -21.57
CA GLY A 66 6.14 2.79 -22.48
C GLY A 66 5.75 4.27 -22.26
N ARG A 67 5.34 4.66 -21.03
CA ARG A 67 5.09 6.07 -20.65
C ARG A 67 6.28 6.66 -19.89
N GLU A 68 6.38 7.99 -19.87
CA GLU A 68 7.46 8.74 -19.21
C GLU A 68 7.55 8.41 -17.71
N ILE A 69 8.77 8.00 -17.31
CA ILE A 69 9.15 7.65 -15.94
C ILE A 69 9.27 8.94 -15.11
N GLY A 70 8.69 8.97 -13.90
CA GLY A 70 9.08 9.96 -12.88
C GLY A 70 7.94 10.67 -12.15
N ASN A 71 6.73 10.65 -12.69
CA ASN A 71 5.57 11.37 -12.13
C ASN A 71 4.39 10.46 -11.75
N GLU A 72 4.57 9.14 -11.85
CA GLU A 72 3.57 8.15 -11.45
C GLU A 72 3.18 8.38 -9.99
N LYS A 73 1.89 8.40 -9.74
CA LYS A 73 1.34 8.39 -8.40
C LYS A 73 0.84 6.99 -8.07
N LEU A 74 0.73 6.68 -6.79
CA LEU A 74 0.14 5.45 -6.26
C LEU A 74 -1.04 5.75 -5.34
N ILE A 75 -2.03 4.88 -5.42
CA ILE A 75 -3.13 4.71 -4.49
C ILE A 75 -2.84 3.45 -3.67
N GLY A 76 -2.78 3.61 -2.36
CA GLY A 76 -2.71 2.49 -1.43
C GLY A 76 -4.11 2.14 -0.92
N ILE A 77 -4.37 0.85 -0.75
CA ILE A 77 -5.38 0.34 0.18
C ILE A 77 -4.64 -0.31 1.33
N LEU A 78 -4.97 0.12 2.54
CA LEU A 78 -4.62 -0.59 3.76
C LEU A 78 -5.89 -1.25 4.30
N ASP A 79 -5.97 -2.56 4.13
CA ASP A 79 -7.09 -3.35 4.64
C ASP A 79 -6.79 -3.81 6.07
N LEU A 80 -7.64 -3.37 7.00
CA LEU A 80 -7.49 -3.61 8.43
C LEU A 80 -8.46 -4.70 8.94
N GLN A 81 -9.11 -5.45 8.05
CA GLN A 81 -10.11 -6.46 8.41
C GLN A 81 -9.58 -7.50 9.42
N ASN A 82 -8.30 -7.87 9.30
CA ASN A 82 -7.68 -8.90 10.14
C ASN A 82 -6.86 -8.34 11.31
N ILE A 83 -6.95 -7.03 11.57
CA ILE A 83 -6.25 -6.40 12.69
C ILE A 83 -6.96 -6.69 14.01
N THR A 84 -6.17 -7.14 14.97
CA THR A 84 -6.55 -7.43 16.35
C THR A 84 -5.58 -6.75 17.30
N TYR A 85 -5.92 -6.72 18.60
CA TYR A 85 -5.01 -6.20 19.62
C TYR A 85 -3.69 -6.97 19.73
N SER A 86 -3.67 -8.25 19.37
CA SER A 86 -2.47 -9.10 19.49
C SER A 86 -1.53 -9.00 18.30
N ASN A 87 -2.01 -8.53 17.14
CA ASN A 87 -1.23 -8.44 15.90
C ASN A 87 -1.07 -7.01 15.39
N VAL A 88 -1.40 -5.99 16.19
CA VAL A 88 -1.18 -4.61 15.78
C VAL A 88 0.26 -4.19 16.04
N ASP A 89 1.01 -3.95 14.97
CA ASP A 89 2.33 -3.34 15.05
C ASP A 89 2.24 -1.83 14.78
N VAL A 90 2.16 -1.04 15.84
CA VAL A 90 2.11 0.43 15.73
C VAL A 90 3.43 1.01 15.22
N ARG A 91 4.56 0.37 15.57
CA ARG A 91 5.90 0.86 15.20
C ARG A 91 6.16 0.61 13.72
N GLY A 92 5.85 -0.59 13.22
CA GLY A 92 5.92 -0.92 11.80
C GLY A 92 5.08 0.03 10.94
N MET A 93 3.85 0.32 11.36
CA MET A 93 2.99 1.27 10.64
C MET A 93 3.59 2.69 10.57
N ILE A 94 4.05 3.24 11.70
CA ILE A 94 4.70 4.56 11.73
C ILE A 94 5.93 4.57 10.82
N THR A 95 6.74 3.51 10.91
CA THR A 95 7.94 3.33 10.12
C THR A 95 7.63 3.32 8.63
N GLY A 96 6.62 2.55 8.19
CA GLY A 96 6.25 2.44 6.78
C GLY A 96 5.84 3.78 6.17
N PHE A 97 5.05 4.56 6.92
CA PHE A 97 4.71 5.91 6.47
C PHE A 97 5.93 6.86 6.46
N GLN A 98 6.83 6.75 7.42
CA GLN A 98 8.07 7.52 7.42
C GLN A 98 8.95 7.20 6.21
N PHE A 99 9.06 5.91 5.83
CA PHE A 99 9.75 5.50 4.60
C PHE A 99 9.06 6.05 3.36
N LEU A 100 7.73 5.96 3.27
CA LEU A 100 6.98 6.49 2.14
C LEU A 100 7.19 8.01 1.99
N GLN A 101 7.17 8.75 3.10
CA GLN A 101 7.46 10.19 3.12
C GLN A 101 8.91 10.51 2.73
N ALA A 102 9.89 9.73 3.20
CA ALA A 102 11.31 10.02 3.01
C ALA A 102 11.81 9.68 1.60
N TYR A 103 11.40 8.53 1.05
CA TYR A 103 11.89 8.03 -0.23
C TYR A 103 10.95 8.35 -1.40
N TYR A 104 9.66 8.54 -1.12
CA TYR A 104 8.63 8.76 -2.15
C TYR A 104 7.61 9.86 -1.78
N PRO A 105 8.06 11.06 -1.34
CA PRO A 105 7.21 12.12 -0.74
C PRO A 105 6.02 12.53 -1.61
N GLU A 106 6.21 12.49 -2.93
CA GLU A 106 5.20 12.89 -3.90
C GLU A 106 4.55 11.72 -4.61
N ARG A 107 4.90 10.46 -4.35
CA ARG A 107 4.32 9.33 -5.10
C ARG A 107 2.97 8.91 -4.56
N LEU A 108 2.76 8.92 -3.25
CA LEU A 108 1.43 8.65 -2.70
C LEU A 108 0.44 9.76 -3.09
N ALA A 109 -0.58 9.41 -3.87
CA ALA A 109 -1.73 10.27 -4.14
C ALA A 109 -2.77 10.15 -3.04
N THR A 110 -3.18 8.94 -2.68
CA THR A 110 -4.20 8.68 -1.66
C THR A 110 -3.97 7.29 -1.04
N CYS A 111 -4.20 7.14 0.26
CA CYS A 111 -4.23 5.85 0.93
C CYS A 111 -5.61 5.67 1.57
N TYR A 112 -6.34 4.64 1.15
CA TYR A 112 -7.65 4.29 1.71
C TYR A 112 -7.48 3.26 2.83
N LEU A 113 -8.04 3.55 4.00
CA LEU A 113 -8.08 2.64 5.14
C LEU A 113 -9.46 1.98 5.17
N LEU A 114 -9.51 0.68 4.87
CA LEU A 114 -10.72 -0.11 4.81
C LEU A 114 -10.85 -0.99 6.06
N HIS A 115 -12.09 -1.34 6.40
CA HIS A 115 -12.42 -2.27 7.48
C HIS A 115 -11.80 -1.91 8.85
N MET A 116 -11.56 -0.62 9.12
CA MET A 116 -10.91 -0.18 10.35
C MET A 116 -11.76 -0.55 11.58
N PRO A 117 -11.28 -1.40 12.50
CA PRO A 117 -12.04 -1.77 13.68
C PRO A 117 -12.09 -0.61 14.68
N GLN A 118 -13.16 -0.55 15.48
CA GLN A 118 -13.45 0.59 16.38
C GLN A 118 -12.30 0.92 17.34
N PHE A 119 -11.62 -0.10 17.87
CA PHE A 119 -10.49 0.11 18.77
C PHE A 119 -9.29 0.76 18.08
N PHE A 120 -9.13 0.51 16.77
CA PHE A 120 -8.01 1.00 15.99
C PHE A 120 -8.10 2.49 15.74
N VAL A 121 -9.27 3.13 15.87
CA VAL A 121 -9.43 4.58 15.78
C VAL A 121 -8.47 5.31 16.72
N THR A 122 -8.32 4.83 17.96
CA THR A 122 -7.40 5.43 18.94
C THR A 122 -5.94 5.24 18.55
N ILE A 123 -5.60 4.05 18.05
CA ILE A 123 -4.26 3.74 17.55
C ILE A 123 -3.92 4.62 16.36
N TRP A 124 -4.84 4.75 15.41
CA TRP A 124 -4.70 5.59 14.23
C TRP A 124 -4.49 7.06 14.60
N ARG A 125 -5.26 7.60 15.54
CA ARG A 125 -5.05 8.96 16.07
C ARG A 125 -3.65 9.14 16.67
N PHE A 126 -3.09 8.10 17.29
CA PHE A 126 -1.72 8.12 17.79
C PHE A 126 -0.70 8.08 16.64
N VAL A 127 -0.87 7.19 15.67
CA VAL A 127 -0.02 7.08 14.46
C VAL A 127 0.02 8.41 13.71
N CYS A 128 -1.11 9.08 13.50
CA CYS A 128 -1.20 10.38 12.82
C CYS A 128 -0.30 11.46 13.45
N ARG A 129 0.07 11.36 14.73
CA ARG A 129 0.99 12.32 15.37
C ARG A 129 2.42 12.24 14.82
N PHE A 130 2.77 11.14 14.17
CA PHE A 130 4.09 10.89 13.57
C PHE A 130 4.10 11.13 12.06
N LEU A 131 2.96 11.45 11.47
CA LEU A 131 2.80 11.73 10.04
C LEU A 131 2.87 13.24 9.80
N ASP A 132 3.50 13.65 8.70
CA ASP A 132 3.43 15.05 8.28
C ASP A 132 2.02 15.40 7.78
N LYS A 133 1.72 16.70 7.71
CA LYS A 133 0.38 17.17 7.31
C LYS A 133 0.00 16.73 5.90
N ALA A 134 0.96 16.68 4.99
CA ALA A 134 0.72 16.31 3.59
C ALA A 134 0.31 14.84 3.49
N THR A 135 0.92 13.96 4.28
CA THR A 135 0.60 12.54 4.35
C THR A 135 -0.73 12.31 5.03
N GLN A 136 -1.02 13.00 6.14
CA GLN A 136 -2.35 12.94 6.77
C GLN A 136 -3.48 13.32 5.81
N GLN A 137 -3.28 14.35 4.98
CA GLN A 137 -4.27 14.78 3.97
C GLN A 137 -4.54 13.74 2.88
N LYS A 138 -3.61 12.81 2.65
CA LYS A 138 -3.75 11.72 1.68
C LYS A 138 -4.46 10.50 2.27
N MET A 139 -4.68 10.44 3.58
CA MET A 139 -5.34 9.31 4.24
C MET A 139 -6.86 9.46 4.18
N ARG A 140 -7.56 8.46 3.66
CA ARG A 140 -9.02 8.42 3.60
C ARG A 140 -9.57 7.18 4.28
N ILE A 141 -10.39 7.37 5.31
CA ILE A 141 -11.02 6.29 6.05
C ILE A 141 -12.34 5.94 5.36
N VAL A 142 -12.55 4.67 5.03
CA VAL A 142 -13.77 4.16 4.40
C VAL A 142 -14.53 3.31 5.39
N MET A 143 -15.60 3.86 5.98
CA MET A 143 -16.42 3.21 7.01
C MET A 143 -17.92 3.22 6.71
N SER A 144 -18.40 4.13 5.85
CA SER A 144 -19.80 4.16 5.41
C SER A 144 -19.95 3.67 3.97
N GLU A 145 -21.17 3.27 3.61
CA GLU A 145 -21.48 2.89 2.23
C GLU A 145 -21.27 4.06 1.26
N GLU A 146 -21.61 5.29 1.68
CA GLU A 146 -21.35 6.49 0.87
C GLU A 146 -19.85 6.69 0.59
N GLN A 147 -18.99 6.54 1.60
CA GLN A 147 -17.55 6.61 1.44
C GLN A 147 -17.01 5.48 0.55
N LYS A 148 -17.61 4.29 0.64
CA LYS A 148 -17.25 3.15 -0.21
C LYS A 148 -17.58 3.44 -1.67
N GLN A 149 -18.78 3.95 -1.95
CA GLN A 149 -19.19 4.35 -3.30
C GLN A 149 -18.32 5.48 -3.85
N GLU A 150 -17.94 6.45 -3.03
CA GLU A 150 -17.00 7.50 -3.42
C GLU A 150 -15.63 6.94 -3.76
N PHE A 151 -15.06 6.08 -2.90
CA PHE A 151 -13.79 5.38 -3.15
C PHE A 151 -13.81 4.61 -4.47
N ILE A 152 -14.86 3.80 -4.71
CA ILE A 152 -15.00 3.02 -5.94
C ILE A 152 -15.07 3.94 -7.16
N ARG A 153 -15.81 5.05 -7.06
CA ARG A 153 -15.94 6.03 -8.14
C ARG A 153 -14.61 6.73 -8.44
N GLU A 154 -13.88 7.17 -7.41
CA GLU A 154 -12.60 7.88 -7.54
C GLU A 154 -11.51 6.99 -8.15
N VAL A 155 -11.41 5.73 -7.71
CA VAL A 155 -10.38 4.80 -8.20
C VAL A 155 -10.77 4.17 -9.53
N GLY A 156 -12.04 3.80 -9.66
CA GLY A 156 -12.60 3.12 -10.81
C GLY A 156 -12.92 1.65 -10.52
N GLU A 157 -14.16 1.27 -10.78
CA GLU A 157 -14.69 -0.09 -10.57
C GLU A 157 -13.85 -1.20 -11.23
N ASP A 158 -13.26 -0.96 -12.41
CA ASP A 158 -12.46 -1.97 -13.13
C ASP A 158 -11.09 -2.23 -12.49
N VAL A 159 -10.70 -1.43 -11.50
CA VAL A 159 -9.39 -1.43 -10.84
C VAL A 159 -9.53 -1.79 -9.37
N VAL A 160 -10.65 -1.42 -8.75
CA VAL A 160 -10.98 -1.86 -7.40
C VAL A 160 -11.28 -3.36 -7.40
N PRO A 161 -10.76 -4.14 -6.44
CA PRO A 161 -11.01 -5.57 -6.39
C PRO A 161 -12.46 -5.87 -6.02
N GLU A 162 -12.93 -7.05 -6.43
CA GLU A 162 -14.27 -7.57 -6.11
C GLU A 162 -14.57 -7.53 -4.60
N GLU A 163 -13.59 -7.86 -3.76
CA GLU A 163 -13.71 -7.84 -2.30
C GLU A 163 -14.06 -6.46 -1.72
N TYR A 164 -13.69 -5.39 -2.42
CA TYR A 164 -13.99 -4.00 -2.04
C TYR A 164 -15.13 -3.40 -2.86
N GLY A 165 -15.83 -4.20 -3.67
CA GLY A 165 -17.00 -3.80 -4.45
C GLY A 165 -16.72 -3.35 -5.88
N GLY A 166 -15.51 -3.58 -6.40
CA GLY A 166 -15.19 -3.37 -7.81
C GLY A 166 -15.34 -4.64 -8.66
N ARG A 167 -14.56 -4.70 -9.75
CA ARG A 167 -14.56 -5.79 -10.75
C ARG A 167 -13.17 -6.37 -11.01
N ALA A 168 -12.12 -5.83 -10.39
CA ALA A 168 -10.78 -6.35 -10.56
C ALA A 168 -10.59 -7.65 -9.78
N LYS A 169 -9.77 -8.55 -10.32
CA LYS A 169 -9.28 -9.71 -9.58
C LYS A 169 -7.99 -9.33 -8.87
N LEU A 170 -7.87 -9.74 -7.62
CA LEU A 170 -6.62 -9.59 -6.88
C LEU A 170 -5.52 -10.41 -7.58
N VAL A 171 -4.40 -9.76 -7.86
CA VAL A 171 -3.18 -10.40 -8.37
C VAL A 171 -2.10 -10.19 -7.32
N LEU A 172 -1.48 -11.27 -6.84
CA LEU A 172 -0.37 -11.16 -5.90
C LEU A 172 0.80 -10.45 -6.57
N LEU A 173 1.45 -9.52 -5.88
CA LEU A 173 2.55 -8.77 -6.46
C LEU A 173 3.72 -9.69 -6.90
N GLN A 174 3.95 -10.80 -6.19
CA GLN A 174 4.98 -11.77 -6.56
C GLN A 174 4.73 -12.41 -7.94
N ASP A 175 3.47 -12.54 -8.35
CA ASP A 175 3.08 -13.16 -9.63
C ASP A 175 3.15 -12.16 -10.79
N VAL A 176 3.39 -10.87 -10.49
CA VAL A 176 3.56 -9.83 -11.50
C VAL A 176 4.96 -9.92 -12.09
N VAL A 177 5.04 -10.38 -13.34
CA VAL A 177 6.29 -10.42 -14.11
C VAL A 177 6.63 -8.99 -14.56
N VAL A 178 7.73 -8.47 -14.03
CA VAL A 178 8.30 -7.18 -14.46
C VAL A 178 9.46 -7.46 -15.40
N ASN A 179 9.36 -6.98 -16.65
CA ASN A 179 10.48 -7.00 -17.58
C ASN A 179 11.29 -5.72 -17.34
N TYR A 180 12.45 -5.87 -16.69
CA TYR A 180 13.44 -4.80 -16.53
C TYR A 180 14.09 -4.43 -17.87
#